data_AF-A0A7Y7CGB7-F1
#
_entry.id   AF-A0A7Y7CGB7-F1
#
_cell.length_a   1.000
_cell.length_b   1.000
_cell.length_c   1.000
_cell.angle_alpha   90.00
_cell.angle_beta   90.00
_cell.angle_gamma   90.00
#
_symmetry.space_group_name_H-M   'P 1'
#
loop_
_entity.id
_entity.type
_entity.pdbx_description
1 polymer ?
#
loop_
_entity_poly.entity_id
_entity_poly.type
_entity_poly.pdbx_seq_one_letter_code
_entity_poly.pdbx_strand_id
1 'polypeptide(L)'
;MASRGDTEMAADELIEAFHQGDESRAREAVSRLGSDAESWLARSLESPDARLRRAAVFGFGVLGGDSNLRRLERQLVIEEARADLDGKSVAEVVTQALGELHEAEARGSLTRRLERLTRGAPGASELYTLAHALWKRRHPELLPVVEQALRKLTPSVSGPLQGLHVLLSKSPESLREWAGDASVALADKTRVLTVLESDLPDAWLPSLAAFIPSSISDSNASAREYAECLLAVLLAHRERVLPSLPDDARTRLRTLSLEMLGSQDPDLSLRSAILLQSVGRPEDAAAIEEHRPQDSVGAKSFDDAARALRSSEPTPH
;
A
#
# COMPACT_ATOMS: atom_id res chain seq x y z
N MET A 1 36.66 -3.22 -1.83
CA MET A 1 36.36 -3.39 -0.40
C MET A 1 36.05 -2.01 0.13
N ALA A 2 34.85 -1.79 0.67
CA ALA A 2 34.51 -0.55 1.33
C ALA A 2 35.38 -0.39 2.59
N SER A 3 35.83 0.83 2.90
CA SER A 3 36.56 1.08 4.13
C SER A 3 35.59 1.02 5.33
N ARG A 4 36.11 0.81 6.54
CA ARG A 4 35.27 0.76 7.76
C ARG A 4 34.39 2.00 7.94
N GLY A 5 34.88 3.17 7.54
CA GLY A 5 34.10 4.42 7.58
C GLY A 5 32.96 4.45 6.55
N ASP A 6 33.14 3.81 5.40
CA ASP A 6 32.10 3.70 4.37
C ASP A 6 30.95 2.79 4.83
N THR A 7 31.25 1.71 5.56
CA THR A 7 30.25 0.81 6.13
C THR A 7 29.43 1.49 7.23
N GLU A 8 30.06 2.28 8.10
CA GLU A 8 29.36 3.04 9.16
C GLU A 8 28.44 4.12 8.53
N MET A 9 28.91 4.84 7.52
CA MET A 9 28.10 5.83 6.81
C MET A 9 26.90 5.18 6.08
N ALA A 10 27.10 4.02 5.44
CA ALA A 10 26.01 3.29 4.80
C ALA A 10 24.98 2.76 5.82
N ALA A 11 25.42 2.38 7.02
CA ALA A 11 24.54 1.97 8.09
C ALA A 11 23.66 3.13 8.61
N ASP A 12 24.26 4.30 8.86
CA ASP A 12 23.52 5.49 9.29
C ASP A 12 22.50 5.92 8.23
N GLU A 13 22.92 5.91 6.96
CA GLU A 13 22.03 6.26 5.85
C GLU A 13 20.88 5.27 5.68
N LEU A 14 21.11 3.97 5.89
CA LEU A 14 20.05 2.96 5.87
C LEU A 14 18.98 3.27 6.94
N ILE A 15 19.41 3.61 8.16
CA ILE A 15 18.49 3.91 9.26
C ILE A 15 17.69 5.19 8.95
N GLU A 16 18.37 6.23 8.50
CA GLU A 16 17.76 7.51 8.17
C GLU A 16 16.76 7.37 7.00
N ALA A 17 17.20 6.79 5.88
CA ALA A 17 16.37 6.64 4.69
C ALA A 17 15.15 5.77 4.96
N PHE A 18 15.32 4.64 5.68
CA PHE A 18 14.20 3.80 6.07
C PHE A 18 13.22 4.54 7.01
N HIS A 19 13.73 5.34 7.95
CA HIS A 19 12.88 6.14 8.84
C HIS A 19 12.09 7.22 8.09
N GLN A 20 12.67 7.80 7.05
CA GLN A 20 12.04 8.79 6.17
C GLN A 20 11.10 8.16 5.13
N GLY A 21 11.05 6.83 5.01
CA GLY A 21 10.26 6.13 4.00
C GLY A 21 10.87 6.18 2.59
N ASP A 22 12.13 6.58 2.47
CA ASP A 22 12.86 6.56 1.18
C ASP A 22 13.45 5.16 0.93
N GLU A 23 12.61 4.26 0.45
CA GLU A 23 13.02 2.88 0.19
C GLU A 23 14.13 2.76 -0.87
N SER A 24 14.19 3.69 -1.84
CA SER A 24 15.20 3.65 -2.89
C SER A 24 16.58 3.91 -2.30
N ARG A 25 16.71 4.99 -1.52
CA ARG A 25 17.96 5.29 -0.80
C ARG A 25 18.31 4.21 0.22
N ALA A 26 17.30 3.65 0.91
CA ALA A 26 17.53 2.55 1.84
C ALA A 26 18.08 1.29 1.13
N ARG A 27 17.53 0.90 -0.03
CA ARG A 27 18.05 -0.23 -0.84
C ARG A 27 19.48 0.01 -1.33
N GLU A 28 19.78 1.23 -1.74
CA GLU A 28 21.14 1.63 -2.13
C GLU A 28 22.12 1.56 -0.96
N ALA A 29 21.70 2.00 0.23
CA ALA A 29 22.49 1.89 1.45
C ALA A 29 22.78 0.42 1.82
N VAL A 30 21.79 -0.48 1.73
CA VAL A 30 22.00 -1.93 1.91
C VAL A 30 23.04 -2.46 0.93
N SER A 31 22.97 -2.05 -0.34
CA SER A 31 23.92 -2.48 -1.37
C SER A 31 25.35 -2.01 -1.07
N ARG A 32 25.52 -0.81 -0.51
CA ARG A 32 26.83 -0.25 -0.12
C ARG A 32 27.46 -0.92 1.10
N LEU A 33 26.68 -1.56 1.97
CA LEU A 33 27.23 -2.38 3.07
C LEU A 33 28.08 -3.56 2.55
N GLY A 34 27.83 -4.02 1.31
CA GLY A 34 28.64 -5.03 0.64
C GLY A 34 28.76 -6.34 1.44
N SER A 35 29.98 -6.88 1.53
CA SER A 35 30.26 -8.15 2.22
C SER A 35 29.96 -8.13 3.73
N ASP A 36 29.91 -6.94 4.34
CA ASP A 36 29.69 -6.80 5.78
C ASP A 36 28.20 -6.70 6.13
N ALA A 37 27.32 -6.62 5.13
CA ALA A 37 25.88 -6.39 5.29
C ALA A 37 25.25 -7.41 6.26
N GLU A 38 25.38 -8.71 5.99
CA GLU A 38 24.75 -9.73 6.83
C GLU A 38 25.24 -9.68 8.29
N SER A 39 26.53 -9.43 8.50
CA SER A 39 27.13 -9.36 9.84
C SER A 39 26.69 -8.12 10.61
N TRP A 40 26.54 -6.98 9.93
CA TRP A 40 26.01 -5.77 10.54
C TRP A 40 24.52 -5.93 10.86
N LEU A 41 23.71 -6.35 9.89
CA LEU A 41 22.27 -6.55 10.04
C LEU A 41 21.95 -7.53 11.16
N ALA A 42 22.70 -8.64 11.25
CA ALA A 42 22.52 -9.64 12.30
C ALA A 42 22.72 -9.06 13.71
N ARG A 43 23.75 -8.23 13.91
CA ARG A 43 23.99 -7.55 15.19
C ARG A 43 22.91 -6.52 15.47
N SER A 44 22.45 -5.80 14.45
CA SER A 44 21.42 -4.78 14.58
C SER A 44 20.06 -5.36 15.02
N LEU A 45 19.74 -6.62 14.65
CA LEU A 45 18.53 -7.31 15.13
C LEU A 45 18.53 -7.57 16.65
N GLU A 46 19.69 -7.62 17.29
CA GLU A 46 19.84 -7.83 18.73
C GLU A 46 19.86 -6.52 19.52
N SER A 47 19.86 -5.37 18.83
CA SER A 47 19.90 -4.05 19.45
C SER A 47 18.67 -3.78 20.31
N PRO A 48 18.82 -3.10 21.46
CA PRO A 48 17.68 -2.58 22.22
C PRO A 48 16.90 -1.51 21.43
N ASP A 49 17.53 -0.82 20.48
CA ASP A 49 16.90 0.21 19.64
C ASP A 49 16.04 -0.42 18.54
N ALA A 50 14.72 -0.17 18.61
CA ALA A 50 13.76 -0.65 17.62
C ALA A 50 14.01 -0.08 16.22
N ARG A 51 14.56 1.14 16.09
CA ARG A 51 14.88 1.74 14.78
C ARG A 51 15.95 0.94 14.05
N LEU A 52 17.01 0.55 14.78
CA LEU A 52 18.05 -0.34 14.27
C LEU A 52 17.49 -1.70 13.87
N ARG A 53 16.62 -2.29 14.70
CA ARG A 53 16.00 -3.59 14.37
C ARG A 53 15.14 -3.49 13.11
N ARG A 54 14.32 -2.44 12.96
CA ARG A 54 13.48 -2.23 11.77
C ARG A 54 14.32 -2.05 10.50
N ALA A 55 15.36 -1.22 10.55
CA ALA A 55 16.29 -1.03 9.44
C ALA A 55 17.00 -2.34 9.06
N ALA A 56 17.37 -3.15 10.06
CA ALA A 56 18.00 -4.44 9.83
C ALA A 56 17.07 -5.46 9.18
N VAL A 57 15.80 -5.51 9.61
CA VAL A 57 14.76 -6.33 8.99
C VAL A 57 14.57 -5.94 7.53
N PHE A 58 14.46 -4.64 7.23
CA PHE A 58 14.38 -4.16 5.86
C PHE A 58 15.59 -4.63 5.04
N GLY A 59 16.80 -4.45 5.57
CA GLY A 59 18.02 -4.90 4.89
C GLY A 59 18.02 -6.40 4.59
N PHE A 60 17.58 -7.26 5.51
CA PHE A 60 17.43 -8.69 5.24
C PHE A 60 16.36 -8.99 4.19
N GLY A 61 15.26 -8.24 4.15
CA GLY A 61 14.27 -8.33 3.09
C GLY A 61 14.83 -7.98 1.72
N VAL A 62 15.68 -6.95 1.64
CA VAL A 62 16.36 -6.52 0.40
C VAL A 62 17.39 -7.56 -0.07
N LEU A 63 18.18 -8.13 0.85
CA LEU A 63 19.17 -9.15 0.50
C LEU A 63 18.51 -10.46 0.02
N GLY A 64 17.34 -10.79 0.56
CA GLY A 64 16.60 -12.01 0.22
C GLY A 64 17.36 -13.30 0.57
N GLY A 65 16.86 -14.43 0.07
CA GLY A 65 17.47 -15.74 0.23
C GLY A 65 16.97 -16.53 1.44
N ASP A 66 16.96 -17.86 1.32
CA ASP A 66 16.41 -18.80 2.32
C ASP A 66 17.00 -18.62 3.73
N SER A 67 18.30 -18.28 3.82
CA SER A 67 18.96 -18.04 5.11
C SER A 67 18.37 -16.83 5.83
N ASN A 68 18.16 -15.74 5.09
CA ASN A 68 17.62 -14.48 5.60
C ASN A 68 16.12 -14.61 5.87
N LEU A 69 15.38 -15.34 5.03
CA LEU A 69 14.01 -15.74 5.30
C LEU A 69 13.90 -16.44 6.66
N ARG A 70 14.66 -17.52 6.91
CA ARG A 70 14.63 -18.23 8.20
C ARG A 70 15.02 -17.33 9.38
N ARG A 71 15.90 -16.34 9.16
CA ARG A 71 16.26 -15.37 10.17
C ARG A 71 15.11 -14.40 10.48
N LEU A 72 14.43 -13.89 9.46
CA LEU A 72 13.23 -13.05 9.60
C LEU A 72 12.10 -13.81 10.31
N GLU A 73 11.89 -15.08 9.98
CA GLU A 73 10.90 -15.93 10.67
C GLU A 73 11.19 -16.06 12.17
N ARG A 74 12.45 -16.29 12.54
CA ARG A 74 12.84 -16.34 13.96
C ARG A 74 12.68 -14.98 14.62
N GLN A 75 13.08 -13.90 13.95
CA GLN A 75 12.94 -12.55 14.48
C GLN A 75 11.47 -12.19 14.74
N LEU A 76 10.57 -12.60 13.84
CA LEU A 76 9.13 -12.39 14.00
C LEU A 76 8.62 -12.93 15.34
N VAL A 77 9.01 -14.16 15.68
CA VAL A 77 8.61 -14.82 16.93
C VAL A 77 9.20 -14.09 18.14
N ILE A 78 10.46 -13.64 18.05
CA ILE A 78 11.13 -12.89 19.13
C ILE A 78 10.39 -11.57 19.39
N GLU A 79 10.11 -10.80 18.35
CA GLU A 79 9.49 -9.47 18.48
C GLU A 79 8.02 -9.57 18.92
N GLU A 80 7.27 -10.57 18.45
CA GLU A 80 5.91 -10.85 18.96
C GLU A 80 5.94 -11.18 20.47
N ALA A 81 6.94 -11.92 20.94
CA ALA A 81 7.07 -12.30 22.34
C ALA A 81 7.42 -11.14 23.27
N ARG A 82 7.98 -10.04 22.77
CA ARG A 82 8.27 -8.83 23.58
C ARG A 82 7.00 -8.17 24.10
N ALA A 83 5.90 -8.27 23.36
CA ALA A 83 4.58 -7.73 23.71
C ALA A 83 4.57 -6.21 24.02
N ASP A 84 5.57 -5.46 23.55
CA ASP A 84 5.67 -4.00 23.65
C ASP A 84 5.42 -3.33 22.29
N LEU A 85 5.34 -1.99 22.28
CA LEU A 85 5.08 -1.21 21.06
C LEU A 85 6.23 -1.33 20.06
N ASP A 86 7.47 -1.38 20.57
CA ASP A 86 8.67 -1.54 19.76
C ASP A 86 8.69 -2.88 19.03
N GLY A 87 8.43 -3.98 19.74
CA GLY A 87 8.31 -5.32 19.18
C GLY A 87 7.18 -5.42 18.15
N LYS A 88 6.03 -4.81 18.42
CA LYS A 88 4.93 -4.74 17.43
C LYS A 88 5.36 -4.02 16.16
N SER A 89 6.01 -2.86 16.29
CA SER A 89 6.49 -2.08 15.15
C SER A 89 7.54 -2.85 14.33
N VAL A 90 8.47 -3.56 14.96
CA VAL A 90 9.44 -4.40 14.25
C VAL A 90 8.73 -5.59 13.59
N ALA A 91 7.77 -6.24 14.25
CA ALA A 91 7.03 -7.37 13.72
C ALA A 91 6.19 -6.99 12.47
N GLU A 92 5.66 -5.77 12.40
CA GLU A 92 5.02 -5.23 11.20
C GLU A 92 6.02 -5.14 10.03
N VAL A 93 7.23 -4.59 10.26
CA VAL A 93 8.27 -4.52 9.21
C VAL A 93 8.72 -5.93 8.79
N VAL A 94 8.81 -6.88 9.72
CA VAL A 94 9.14 -8.29 9.36
C VAL A 94 8.04 -8.89 8.49
N THR A 95 6.78 -8.59 8.79
CA THR A 95 5.63 -9.05 8.01
C THR A 95 5.66 -8.48 6.59
N GLN A 96 5.98 -7.19 6.45
CA GLN A 96 6.16 -6.54 5.15
C GLN A 96 7.30 -7.19 4.37
N ALA A 97 8.47 -7.36 4.99
CA ALA A 97 9.63 -7.99 4.35
C ALA A 97 9.30 -9.41 3.84
N LEU A 98 8.62 -10.24 4.64
CA LEU A 98 8.15 -11.56 4.22
C LEU A 98 7.16 -11.50 3.03
N GLY A 99 6.41 -10.40 2.90
CA GLY A 99 5.53 -10.16 1.76
C GLY A 99 6.27 -9.84 0.45
N GLU A 100 7.46 -9.23 0.52
CA GLU A 100 8.30 -8.91 -0.64
C GLU A 100 9.19 -10.07 -1.12
N LEU A 101 9.48 -11.01 -0.22
CA LEU A 101 10.31 -12.17 -0.52
C LEU A 101 9.68 -13.08 -1.59
N HIS A 102 10.48 -13.66 -2.47
CA HIS A 102 10.00 -14.48 -3.60
C HIS A 102 9.89 -15.98 -3.23
N GLU A 103 10.50 -16.38 -2.12
CA GLU A 103 10.60 -17.74 -1.61
C GLU A 103 9.24 -18.30 -1.15
N ALA A 104 8.87 -19.48 -1.63
CA ALA A 104 7.56 -20.09 -1.33
C ALA A 104 7.29 -20.24 0.17
N GLU A 105 8.33 -20.44 0.98
CA GLU A 105 8.24 -20.59 2.44
C GLU A 105 7.72 -19.32 3.13
N ALA A 106 7.92 -18.13 2.54
CA ALA A 106 7.48 -16.86 3.11
C ALA A 106 5.95 -16.84 3.31
N ARG A 107 5.19 -17.43 2.38
CA ARG A 107 3.73 -17.59 2.49
C ARG A 107 3.38 -18.40 3.74
N GLY A 108 4.06 -19.53 3.96
CA GLY A 108 3.84 -20.38 5.13
C GLY A 108 4.08 -19.63 6.44
N SER A 109 5.04 -18.72 6.49
CA SER A 109 5.28 -17.89 7.67
C SER A 109 4.23 -16.83 7.91
N LEU A 110 3.72 -16.18 6.86
CA LEU A 110 2.58 -15.27 6.97
C LEU A 110 1.32 -16.01 7.44
N THR A 111 1.06 -17.21 6.92
CA THR A 111 -0.03 -18.09 7.39
C THR A 111 0.11 -18.42 8.87
N ARG A 112 1.31 -18.83 9.33
CA ARG A 112 1.56 -19.11 10.76
C ARG A 112 1.36 -17.86 11.63
N ARG A 113 1.73 -16.67 11.15
CA ARG A 113 1.46 -15.40 11.85
C ARG A 113 -0.04 -15.14 11.94
N LEU A 114 -0.79 -15.32 10.86
CA LEU A 114 -2.25 -15.18 10.87
C LEU A 114 -2.87 -16.06 11.95
N GLU A 115 -2.47 -17.33 12.01
CA GLU A 115 -2.94 -18.23 13.06
C GLU A 115 -2.61 -17.74 14.47
N ARG A 116 -1.39 -17.23 14.72
CA ARG A 116 -1.02 -16.68 16.04
C ARG A 116 -1.86 -15.46 16.40
N LEU A 117 -2.02 -14.51 15.48
CA LEU A 117 -2.86 -13.33 15.67
C LEU A 117 -4.31 -13.72 15.96
N THR A 118 -4.87 -14.71 15.25
CA THR A 118 -6.25 -15.16 15.49
C THR A 118 -6.47 -15.84 16.84
N ARG A 119 -5.42 -16.31 17.52
CA ARG A 119 -5.50 -16.84 18.90
C ARG A 119 -5.43 -15.74 19.96
N GLY A 120 -4.91 -14.57 19.60
CA GLY A 120 -4.80 -13.41 20.48
C GLY A 120 -5.90 -12.37 20.23
N ALA A 121 -5.58 -11.11 20.52
CA ALA A 121 -6.42 -9.95 20.24
C ALA A 121 -5.65 -8.98 19.33
N PRO A 122 -5.62 -9.23 18.01
CA PRO A 122 -4.79 -8.46 17.10
C PRO A 122 -5.36 -7.05 16.88
N GLY A 123 -4.48 -6.08 16.69
CA GLY A 123 -4.87 -4.75 16.26
C GLY A 123 -5.27 -4.73 14.77
N ALA A 124 -6.02 -3.70 14.37
CA ALA A 124 -6.39 -3.50 12.96
C ALA A 124 -5.15 -3.28 12.06
N SER A 125 -4.14 -2.53 12.53
CA SER A 125 -2.88 -2.29 11.81
C SER A 125 -2.12 -3.59 11.51
N GLU A 126 -2.07 -4.51 12.48
CA GLU A 126 -1.38 -5.80 12.32
C GLU A 126 -2.06 -6.66 11.26
N LEU A 127 -3.39 -6.71 11.25
CA LEU A 127 -4.16 -7.44 10.26
C LEU A 127 -4.13 -6.79 8.88
N TYR A 128 -4.08 -5.45 8.82
CA TYR A 128 -3.89 -4.71 7.58
C TYR A 128 -2.54 -5.04 6.93
N THR A 129 -1.45 -4.91 7.70
CA THR A 129 -0.10 -5.25 7.25
C THR A 129 0.00 -6.70 6.79
N LEU A 130 -0.62 -7.62 7.54
CA LEU A 130 -0.63 -9.04 7.19
C LEU A 130 -1.47 -9.34 5.95
N ALA A 131 -2.62 -8.69 5.77
CA ALA A 131 -3.46 -8.88 4.58
C ALA A 131 -2.70 -8.44 3.31
N HIS A 132 -1.96 -7.33 3.38
CA HIS A 132 -1.11 -6.84 2.28
C HIS A 132 0.00 -7.82 1.94
N ALA A 133 0.73 -8.28 2.96
CA ALA A 133 1.80 -9.27 2.76
C ALA A 133 1.25 -10.59 2.18
N LEU A 134 0.09 -11.06 2.65
CA LEU A 134 -0.56 -12.26 2.11
C LEU A 134 -1.04 -12.05 0.66
N TRP A 135 -1.50 -10.85 0.30
CA TRP A 135 -1.92 -10.52 -1.06
C TRP A 135 -0.75 -10.51 -2.05
N LYS A 136 0.40 -9.95 -1.66
CA LYS A 136 1.64 -10.06 -2.45
C LYS A 136 2.09 -11.51 -2.65
N ARG A 137 1.78 -12.38 -1.69
CA ARG A 137 2.03 -13.83 -1.74
C ARG A 137 0.78 -14.66 -2.06
N ARG A 138 -0.19 -14.06 -2.78
CA ARG A 138 -1.50 -14.65 -3.08
C ARG A 138 -1.39 -16.06 -3.67
N HIS A 139 -2.22 -16.95 -3.17
CA HIS A 139 -2.33 -18.33 -3.65
C HIS A 139 -3.70 -18.89 -3.27
N PRO A 140 -4.31 -19.77 -4.08
CA PRO A 140 -5.61 -20.38 -3.75
C PRO A 140 -5.65 -21.08 -2.37
N GLU A 141 -4.51 -21.62 -1.92
CA GLU A 141 -4.39 -22.27 -0.60
C GLU A 141 -4.56 -21.31 0.59
N LEU A 142 -4.49 -19.99 0.37
CA LEU A 142 -4.73 -19.01 1.44
C LEU A 142 -6.20 -18.93 1.82
N LEU A 143 -7.12 -19.26 0.90
CA LEU A 143 -8.55 -19.05 1.09
C LEU A 143 -9.10 -19.78 2.33
N PRO A 144 -8.84 -21.09 2.56
CA PRO A 144 -9.32 -21.79 3.75
C PRO A 144 -8.78 -21.20 5.06
N VAL A 145 -7.54 -20.71 5.05
CA VAL A 145 -6.89 -20.11 6.23
C VAL A 145 -7.54 -18.77 6.56
N VAL A 146 -7.75 -17.93 5.55
CA VAL A 146 -8.41 -16.62 5.71
C VAL A 146 -9.85 -16.81 6.21
N GLU A 147 -10.60 -17.77 5.65
CA GLU A 147 -11.94 -18.10 6.13
C GLU A 147 -11.95 -18.55 7.59
N GLN A 148 -11.01 -19.41 7.99
CA GLN A 148 -10.90 -19.86 9.37
C GLN A 148 -10.58 -18.70 10.31
N ALA A 149 -9.73 -17.75 9.90
CA ALA A 149 -9.42 -16.55 10.65
C ALA A 149 -10.64 -15.65 10.81
N LEU A 150 -11.39 -15.40 9.73
CA LEU A 150 -12.60 -14.58 9.74
C LEU A 150 -13.69 -15.12 10.67
N ARG A 151 -13.81 -16.45 10.81
CA ARG A 151 -14.76 -17.06 11.76
C ARG A 151 -14.40 -16.83 13.24
N LYS A 152 -13.14 -16.52 13.54
CA LYS A 152 -12.63 -16.33 14.91
C LYS A 152 -12.51 -14.86 15.31
N LEU A 153 -12.28 -13.98 14.34
CA LEU A 153 -12.05 -12.56 14.58
C LEU A 153 -13.35 -11.77 14.71
N THR A 154 -13.30 -10.66 15.45
CA THR A 154 -14.44 -9.75 15.54
C THR A 154 -14.60 -8.95 14.23
N PRO A 155 -15.83 -8.55 13.87
CA PRO A 155 -16.07 -7.71 12.69
C PRO A 155 -15.28 -6.39 12.68
N SER A 156 -14.99 -5.83 13.87
CA SER A 156 -14.30 -4.55 14.02
C SER A 156 -12.85 -4.53 13.53
N VAL A 157 -12.16 -5.67 13.53
CA VAL A 157 -10.74 -5.76 13.15
C VAL A 157 -10.51 -6.59 11.88
N SER A 158 -11.53 -7.32 11.43
CA SER A 158 -11.40 -8.26 10.30
C SER A 158 -11.54 -7.62 8.91
N GLY A 159 -11.80 -6.31 8.83
CA GLY A 159 -11.98 -5.58 7.58
C GLY A 159 -10.92 -5.89 6.50
N PRO A 160 -9.61 -5.80 6.79
CA PRO A 160 -8.57 -6.13 5.81
C PRO A 160 -8.62 -7.57 5.32
N LEU A 161 -8.92 -8.53 6.20
CA LEU A 161 -9.05 -9.94 5.83
C LEU A 161 -10.32 -10.23 5.03
N GLN A 162 -11.39 -9.47 5.24
CA GLN A 162 -12.59 -9.56 4.41
C GLN A 162 -12.31 -9.08 2.98
N GLY A 163 -11.56 -7.98 2.84
CA GLY A 163 -11.07 -7.52 1.54
C GLY A 163 -10.21 -8.57 0.84
N LEU A 164 -9.24 -9.12 1.55
CA LEU A 164 -8.40 -10.22 1.05
C LEU A 164 -9.23 -11.45 0.66
N HIS A 165 -10.24 -11.83 1.45
CA HIS A 165 -11.12 -12.95 1.14
C HIS A 165 -11.86 -12.74 -0.19
N VAL A 166 -12.42 -11.55 -0.42
CA VAL A 166 -13.08 -11.21 -1.69
C VAL A 166 -12.11 -11.33 -2.86
N LEU A 167 -10.89 -10.80 -2.71
CA LEU A 167 -9.84 -10.87 -3.74
C LEU A 167 -9.39 -12.32 -4.03
N LEU A 168 -9.28 -13.17 -3.01
CA LEU A 168 -8.88 -14.57 -3.19
C LEU A 168 -10.01 -15.43 -3.77
N SER A 169 -11.28 -15.03 -3.56
CA SER A 169 -12.45 -15.83 -3.94
C SER A 169 -12.95 -15.55 -5.36
N LYS A 170 -12.61 -14.38 -5.94
CA LYS A 170 -13.17 -13.92 -7.21
C LYS A 170 -12.15 -14.01 -8.33
N SER A 171 -12.63 -14.39 -9.52
CA SER A 171 -11.89 -14.13 -10.76
C SER A 171 -11.91 -12.63 -11.08
N PRO A 172 -11.03 -12.13 -11.96
CA PRO A 172 -11.05 -10.73 -12.39
C PRO A 172 -12.42 -10.29 -12.92
N GLU A 173 -13.09 -11.12 -13.71
CA GLU A 173 -14.41 -10.85 -14.28
C GLU A 173 -15.48 -10.78 -13.18
N SER A 174 -15.49 -11.75 -12.26
CA SER A 174 -16.43 -11.76 -11.13
C SER A 174 -16.21 -10.58 -10.18
N LEU A 175 -14.96 -10.13 -10.01
CA LEU A 175 -14.67 -8.91 -9.26
C LEU A 175 -15.21 -7.68 -9.98
N ARG A 176 -15.07 -7.59 -11.31
CA ARG A 176 -15.59 -6.46 -12.08
C ARG A 176 -17.11 -6.34 -11.94
N GLU A 177 -17.82 -7.47 -12.07
CA GLU A 177 -19.27 -7.52 -11.88
C GLU A 177 -19.66 -7.11 -10.46
N TRP A 178 -18.96 -7.65 -9.45
CA TRP A 178 -19.20 -7.33 -8.04
C TRP A 178 -18.92 -5.85 -7.72
N ALA A 179 -17.86 -5.27 -8.28
CA ALA A 179 -17.51 -3.87 -8.07
C ALA A 179 -18.52 -2.92 -8.75
N GLY A 180 -19.05 -3.31 -9.91
CA GLY A 180 -20.08 -2.55 -10.64
C GLY A 180 -21.48 -2.67 -10.02
N ASP A 181 -21.72 -3.63 -9.14
CA ASP A 181 -23.02 -3.81 -8.49
C ASP A 181 -23.28 -2.70 -7.46
N ALA A 182 -24.39 -1.97 -7.64
CA ALA A 182 -24.82 -0.89 -6.76
C ALA A 182 -25.37 -1.39 -5.41
N SER A 183 -25.73 -2.67 -5.30
CA SER A 183 -26.20 -3.29 -4.06
C SER A 183 -25.06 -3.60 -3.07
N VAL A 184 -23.83 -3.69 -3.56
CA VAL A 184 -22.64 -3.90 -2.73
C VAL A 184 -22.29 -2.63 -1.98
N ALA A 185 -22.18 -2.72 -0.65
CA ALA A 185 -21.90 -1.58 0.21
C ALA A 185 -20.51 -0.98 -0.09
N LEU A 186 -20.41 0.35 -0.04
CA LEU A 186 -19.12 1.05 -0.25
C LEU A 186 -18.05 0.57 0.73
N ALA A 187 -18.42 0.30 1.98
CA ALA A 187 -17.49 -0.23 2.98
C ALA A 187 -16.84 -1.57 2.57
N ASP A 188 -17.57 -2.44 1.86
CA ASP A 188 -17.01 -3.70 1.36
C ASP A 188 -16.04 -3.44 0.20
N LYS A 189 -16.38 -2.50 -0.69
CA LYS A 189 -15.51 -2.09 -1.79
C LYS A 189 -14.24 -1.40 -1.27
N THR A 190 -14.35 -0.57 -0.24
CA THR A 190 -13.21 0.06 0.46
C THR A 190 -12.24 -0.98 0.99
N ARG A 191 -12.74 -2.04 1.66
CA ARG A 191 -11.89 -3.13 2.17
C ARG A 191 -11.11 -3.85 1.08
N VAL A 192 -11.67 -3.95 -0.13
CA VAL A 192 -10.98 -4.52 -1.29
C VAL A 192 -9.91 -3.57 -1.81
N LEU A 193 -10.25 -2.28 -1.96
CA LEU A 193 -9.32 -1.26 -2.44
C LEU A 193 -8.09 -1.12 -1.54
N THR A 194 -8.27 -1.17 -0.22
CA THR A 194 -7.13 -1.09 0.71
C THR A 194 -6.12 -2.21 0.46
N VAL A 195 -6.55 -3.45 0.24
CA VAL A 195 -5.64 -4.56 -0.05
C VAL A 195 -5.00 -4.42 -1.44
N LEU A 196 -5.75 -3.95 -2.45
CA LEU A 196 -5.25 -3.70 -3.81
C LEU A 196 -4.22 -2.57 -3.89
N GLU A 197 -4.17 -1.67 -2.90
CA GLU A 197 -3.16 -0.62 -2.82
C GLU A 197 -1.75 -1.24 -2.81
N SER A 198 -1.58 -2.35 -2.11
CA SER A 198 -0.28 -3.01 -1.92
C SER A 198 0.31 -3.67 -3.18
N ASP A 199 -0.54 -4.25 -4.02
CA ASP A 199 -0.16 -4.86 -5.29
C ASP A 199 -1.40 -4.98 -6.18
N LEU A 200 -1.23 -4.70 -7.47
CA LEU A 200 -2.28 -4.79 -8.47
C LEU A 200 -1.81 -5.67 -9.62
N PRO A 201 -2.28 -6.92 -9.71
CA PRO A 201 -1.92 -7.83 -10.79
C PRO A 201 -2.45 -7.34 -12.14
N ASP A 202 -1.70 -7.52 -13.22
CA ASP A 202 -2.10 -7.00 -14.55
C ASP A 202 -3.46 -7.54 -15.02
N ALA A 203 -3.78 -8.80 -14.70
CA ALA A 203 -5.07 -9.41 -15.01
C ALA A 203 -6.26 -8.70 -14.33
N TRP A 204 -6.01 -7.92 -13.28
CA TRP A 204 -7.02 -7.22 -12.49
C TRP A 204 -7.16 -5.74 -12.89
N LEU A 205 -6.23 -5.19 -13.69
CA LEU A 205 -6.31 -3.81 -14.20
C LEU A 205 -7.66 -3.50 -14.85
N PRO A 206 -8.23 -4.37 -15.71
CA PRO A 206 -9.52 -4.07 -16.34
C PRO A 206 -10.70 -4.04 -15.36
N SER A 207 -10.55 -4.61 -14.16
CA SER A 207 -11.61 -4.63 -13.15
C SER A 207 -11.66 -3.34 -12.34
N LEU A 208 -10.58 -2.55 -12.30
CA LEU A 208 -10.57 -1.26 -11.60
C LEU A 208 -11.55 -0.25 -12.18
N ALA A 209 -11.83 -0.29 -13.48
CA ALA A 209 -12.79 0.60 -14.12
C ALA A 209 -14.19 0.52 -13.50
N ALA A 210 -14.56 -0.65 -12.94
CA ALA A 210 -15.85 -0.86 -12.28
C ALA A 210 -15.90 -0.30 -10.85
N PHE A 211 -14.75 -0.02 -10.23
CA PHE A 211 -14.71 0.68 -8.94
C PHE A 211 -14.91 2.19 -9.10
N ILE A 212 -14.78 2.77 -10.29
CA ILE A 212 -14.96 4.20 -10.48
C ILE A 212 -16.47 4.51 -10.52
N PRO A 213 -17.04 5.14 -9.47
CA PRO A 213 -18.47 5.40 -9.39
C PRO A 213 -18.88 6.49 -10.40
N SER A 214 -20.15 6.50 -10.78
CA SER A 214 -20.71 7.58 -11.62
C SER A 214 -20.87 8.90 -10.85
N SER A 215 -21.08 8.82 -9.54
CA SER A 215 -21.17 9.97 -8.64
C SER A 215 -20.93 9.51 -7.21
N ILE A 216 -20.31 10.33 -6.38
CA ILE A 216 -20.19 10.07 -4.95
C ILE A 216 -20.40 11.35 -4.14
N SER A 217 -21.08 11.25 -2.99
CA SER A 217 -21.29 12.41 -2.12
C SER A 217 -20.25 12.46 -1.02
N ASP A 218 -19.43 13.50 -0.97
CA ASP A 218 -18.45 13.75 0.11
C ASP A 218 -19.11 14.09 1.48
N SER A 219 -20.45 14.18 1.53
CA SER A 219 -21.18 14.37 2.77
C SER A 219 -21.21 13.13 3.68
N ASN A 220 -20.89 11.94 3.15
CA ASN A 220 -20.90 10.68 3.88
C ASN A 220 -19.48 10.19 4.15
N ALA A 221 -19.15 9.90 5.41
CA ALA A 221 -17.83 9.43 5.83
C ALA A 221 -17.38 8.17 5.05
N SER A 222 -18.28 7.21 4.84
CA SER A 222 -17.94 5.98 4.09
C SER A 222 -17.73 6.23 2.59
N ALA A 223 -18.37 7.27 2.06
CA ALA A 223 -18.19 7.67 0.66
C ALA A 223 -16.86 8.41 0.46
N ARG A 224 -16.48 9.25 1.44
CA ARG A 224 -15.16 9.87 1.50
C ARG A 224 -14.04 8.84 1.62
N GLU A 225 -14.14 7.92 2.57
CA GLU A 225 -13.16 6.84 2.79
C GLU A 225 -13.00 5.96 1.53
N TYR A 226 -14.13 5.66 0.87
CA TYR A 226 -14.11 4.95 -0.40
C TYR A 226 -13.36 5.72 -1.49
N ALA A 227 -13.67 7.02 -1.65
CA ALA A 227 -12.98 7.87 -2.62
C ALA A 227 -11.48 7.95 -2.31
N GLU A 228 -11.10 8.19 -1.06
CA GLU A 228 -9.71 8.25 -0.62
C GLU A 228 -8.93 6.98 -0.99
N CYS A 229 -9.47 5.81 -0.66
CA CYS A 229 -8.88 4.52 -0.99
C CYS A 229 -8.80 4.29 -2.51
N LEU A 230 -9.85 4.66 -3.25
CA LEU A 230 -9.86 4.54 -4.71
C LEU A 230 -8.76 5.39 -5.34
N LEU A 231 -8.65 6.67 -4.95
CA LEU A 231 -7.62 7.55 -5.49
C LEU A 231 -6.21 7.09 -5.07
N ALA A 232 -6.06 6.51 -3.86
CA ALA A 232 -4.80 5.91 -3.40
C ALA A 232 -4.33 4.82 -4.38
N VAL A 233 -5.20 3.84 -4.66
CA VAL A 233 -4.91 2.72 -5.56
C VAL A 233 -4.58 3.22 -6.97
N LEU A 234 -5.38 4.17 -7.49
CA LEU A 234 -5.18 4.73 -8.83
C LEU A 234 -3.85 5.46 -8.94
N LEU A 235 -3.43 6.21 -7.91
CA LEU A 235 -2.16 6.92 -7.90
C LEU A 235 -0.97 6.00 -7.69
N ALA A 236 -1.08 5.02 -6.78
CA ALA A 236 -0.05 4.01 -6.53
C ALA A 236 0.31 3.22 -7.79
N HIS A 237 -0.67 2.98 -8.67
CA HIS A 237 -0.50 2.20 -9.90
C HIS A 237 -0.70 3.04 -11.18
N ARG A 238 -0.56 4.36 -11.10
CA ARG A 238 -0.98 5.31 -12.16
C ARG A 238 -0.42 5.03 -13.54
N GLU A 239 0.84 4.60 -13.61
CA GLU A 239 1.55 4.36 -14.88
C GLU A 239 0.96 3.18 -15.66
N ARG A 240 0.41 2.19 -14.95
CA ARG A 240 -0.24 1.02 -15.55
C ARG A 240 -1.75 1.22 -15.69
N VAL A 241 -2.38 1.81 -14.68
CA VAL A 241 -3.85 1.92 -14.61
C VAL A 241 -4.37 2.98 -15.57
N LEU A 242 -3.90 4.22 -15.47
CA LEU A 242 -4.52 5.35 -16.19
C LEU A 242 -4.50 5.18 -17.73
N PRO A 243 -3.44 4.64 -18.35
CA PRO A 243 -3.45 4.36 -19.79
C PRO A 243 -4.39 3.21 -20.18
N SER A 244 -4.70 2.29 -19.26
CA SER A 244 -5.55 1.13 -19.52
C SER A 244 -7.06 1.38 -19.33
N LEU A 245 -7.43 2.53 -18.76
CA LEU A 245 -8.83 2.85 -18.48
C LEU A 245 -9.61 3.16 -19.76
N PRO A 246 -10.80 2.55 -19.96
CA PRO A 246 -11.73 2.94 -21.03
C PRO A 246 -12.16 4.41 -20.93
N ASP A 247 -12.51 5.03 -22.06
CA ASP A 247 -12.88 6.46 -22.13
C ASP A 247 -14.03 6.85 -21.20
N ASP A 248 -15.04 5.98 -21.07
CA ASP A 248 -16.16 6.16 -20.13
C ASP A 248 -15.65 6.20 -18.67
N ALA A 249 -14.77 5.27 -18.29
CA ALA A 249 -14.18 5.23 -16.96
C ALA A 249 -13.25 6.43 -16.70
N ARG A 250 -12.49 6.89 -17.71
CA ARG A 250 -11.68 8.12 -17.65
C ARG A 250 -12.56 9.35 -17.42
N THR A 251 -13.70 9.42 -18.10
CA THR A 251 -14.68 10.50 -17.94
C THR A 251 -15.28 10.50 -16.53
N ARG A 252 -15.70 9.33 -16.02
CA ARG A 252 -16.18 9.21 -14.63
C ARG A 252 -15.11 9.61 -13.62
N LEU A 253 -13.86 9.19 -13.83
CA LEU A 253 -12.75 9.53 -12.94
C LEU A 253 -12.44 11.03 -12.95
N ARG A 254 -12.50 11.69 -14.11
CA ARG A 254 -12.39 13.15 -14.21
C ARG A 254 -13.50 13.84 -13.41
N THR A 255 -14.76 13.45 -13.59
CA THR A 255 -15.89 14.01 -12.84
C THR A 255 -15.72 13.83 -11.34
N LEU A 256 -15.41 12.61 -10.90
CA LEU A 256 -15.12 12.31 -9.50
C LEU A 256 -14.00 13.20 -8.95
N SER A 257 -12.90 13.34 -9.69
CA SER A 257 -11.76 14.14 -9.23
C SER A 257 -12.12 15.63 -9.12
N LEU A 258 -12.92 16.16 -10.05
CA LEU A 258 -13.44 17.54 -9.96
C LEU A 258 -14.35 17.73 -8.75
N GLU A 259 -15.25 16.79 -8.47
CA GLU A 259 -16.13 16.82 -7.29
C GLU A 259 -15.31 16.83 -5.99
N MET A 260 -14.20 16.09 -5.94
CA MET A 260 -13.37 15.95 -4.75
C MET A 260 -12.36 17.08 -4.55
N LEU A 261 -12.13 17.98 -5.53
CA LEU A 261 -11.27 19.16 -5.35
C LEU A 261 -11.73 20.05 -4.19
N GLY A 262 -13.05 20.18 -4.01
CA GLY A 262 -13.67 20.97 -2.95
C GLY A 262 -13.77 20.25 -1.60
N SER A 263 -13.18 19.05 -1.46
CA SER A 263 -13.26 18.30 -0.21
C SER A 263 -12.61 19.07 0.94
N GLN A 264 -13.18 18.91 2.13
CA GLN A 264 -12.60 19.40 3.38
C GLN A 264 -11.39 18.56 3.81
N ASP A 265 -11.19 17.40 3.20
CA ASP A 265 -10.00 16.58 3.39
C ASP A 265 -8.89 17.03 2.43
N PRO A 266 -7.78 17.60 2.96
CA PRO A 266 -6.72 18.15 2.12
C PRO A 266 -5.99 17.06 1.32
N ASP A 267 -5.91 15.82 1.82
CA ASP A 267 -5.26 14.73 1.10
C ASP A 267 -6.13 14.25 -0.06
N LEU A 268 -7.44 14.15 0.16
CA LEU A 268 -8.38 13.82 -0.91
C LEU A 268 -8.38 14.88 -2.01
N SER A 269 -8.40 16.17 -1.64
CA SER A 269 -8.31 17.29 -2.57
C SER A 269 -6.99 17.27 -3.36
N LEU A 270 -5.87 17.03 -2.68
CA LEU A 270 -4.54 16.91 -3.29
C LEU A 270 -4.46 15.74 -4.29
N ARG A 271 -4.88 14.53 -3.90
CA ARG A 271 -4.89 13.36 -4.79
C ARG A 271 -5.75 13.59 -6.03
N SER A 272 -6.87 14.29 -5.85
CA SER A 272 -7.77 14.66 -6.96
C SER A 272 -7.10 15.61 -7.95
N ALA A 273 -6.40 16.64 -7.48
CA ALA A 273 -5.63 17.55 -8.32
C ALA A 273 -4.52 16.80 -9.10
N ILE A 274 -3.82 15.85 -8.45
CA ILE A 274 -2.78 15.03 -9.10
C ILE A 274 -3.39 14.12 -10.18
N LEU A 275 -4.55 13.51 -9.93
CA LEU A 275 -5.21 12.66 -10.93
C LEU A 275 -5.69 13.46 -12.14
N LEU A 276 -6.21 14.67 -11.93
CA LEU A 276 -6.65 15.55 -13.01
C LEU A 276 -5.54 15.88 -14.01
N GLN A 277 -4.26 15.86 -13.60
CA GLN A 277 -3.14 16.00 -14.54
C GLN A 277 -3.16 14.98 -15.67
N SER A 278 -3.71 13.80 -15.40
CA SER A 278 -3.70 12.65 -16.33
C SER A 278 -5.04 12.40 -17.01
N VAL A 279 -6.16 12.79 -16.38
CA VAL A 279 -7.52 12.51 -16.90
C VAL A 279 -8.35 13.76 -17.18
N GLY A 280 -7.89 14.92 -16.72
CA GLY A 280 -8.56 16.20 -16.94
C GLY A 280 -8.37 16.73 -18.36
N ARG A 281 -8.98 17.88 -18.61
CA ARG A 281 -8.93 18.62 -19.88
C ARG A 281 -8.48 20.07 -19.64
N PRO A 282 -8.07 20.80 -20.69
CA PRO A 282 -7.60 22.17 -20.53
C PRO A 282 -8.58 23.10 -19.80
N GLU A 283 -9.90 22.90 -19.97
CA GLU A 283 -10.92 23.69 -19.28
C GLU A 283 -10.98 23.48 -17.75
N ASP A 284 -10.47 22.35 -17.23
CA ASP A 284 -10.50 22.04 -15.80
C ASP A 284 -9.45 22.83 -15.00
N ALA A 285 -8.48 23.45 -15.69
CA ALA A 285 -7.41 24.20 -15.03
C ALA A 285 -7.94 25.31 -14.12
N ALA A 286 -9.05 25.96 -14.51
CA ALA A 286 -9.68 27.00 -13.70
C ALA A 286 -10.24 26.45 -12.38
N ALA A 287 -10.84 25.26 -12.41
CA ALA A 287 -11.39 24.61 -11.22
C ALA A 287 -10.28 24.19 -10.24
N ILE A 288 -9.12 23.73 -10.75
CA ILE A 288 -7.96 23.43 -9.91
C ILE A 288 -7.45 24.72 -9.23
N GLU A 289 -7.33 25.82 -9.96
CA GLU A 289 -6.83 27.09 -9.40
C GLU A 289 -7.76 27.68 -8.35
N GLU A 290 -9.08 27.55 -8.53
CA GLU A 290 -10.08 27.98 -7.55
C GLU A 290 -9.93 27.27 -6.21
N HIS A 291 -9.55 25.99 -6.24
CA HIS A 291 -9.40 25.14 -5.05
C HIS A 291 -7.95 25.06 -4.54
N ARG A 292 -7.05 25.86 -5.09
CA ARG A 292 -5.63 25.87 -4.73
C ARG A 292 -5.45 26.18 -3.23
N PRO A 293 -4.78 25.31 -2.45
CA PRO A 293 -4.54 25.58 -1.03
C PRO A 293 -3.51 26.70 -0.84
N GLN A 294 -3.52 27.29 0.36
CA GLN A 294 -2.63 28.40 0.70
C GLN A 294 -1.23 27.94 1.14
N ASP A 295 -1.09 26.70 1.62
CA ASP A 295 0.20 26.17 2.02
C ASP A 295 1.10 25.90 0.81
N SER A 296 2.42 26.08 0.98
CA SER A 296 3.37 26.04 -0.13
C SER A 296 3.50 24.66 -0.79
N VAL A 297 3.24 23.58 -0.06
CA VAL A 297 3.49 22.21 -0.54
C VAL A 297 2.31 21.75 -1.39
N GLY A 298 1.09 21.84 -0.85
CA GLY A 298 -0.14 21.54 -1.60
C GLY A 298 -0.30 22.47 -2.80
N ALA A 299 -0.01 23.76 -2.63
CA ALA A 299 -0.08 24.75 -3.71
C ALA A 299 0.73 24.35 -4.94
N LYS A 300 1.95 23.82 -4.75
CA LYS A 300 2.83 23.42 -5.85
C LYS A 300 2.19 22.32 -6.70
N SER A 301 1.59 21.31 -6.07
CA SER A 301 0.93 20.21 -6.78
C SER A 301 -0.27 20.68 -7.61
N PHE A 302 -1.03 21.66 -7.10
CA PHE A 302 -2.14 22.29 -7.82
C PHE A 302 -1.63 23.14 -8.99
N ASP A 303 -0.58 23.94 -8.77
CA ASP A 303 0.04 24.78 -9.81
C ASP A 303 0.62 23.92 -10.93
N ASP A 304 1.30 22.83 -10.58
CA ASP A 304 1.83 21.86 -11.53
C ASP A 304 0.70 21.17 -12.31
N ALA A 305 -0.42 20.87 -11.65
CA ALA A 305 -1.59 20.27 -12.29
C ALA A 305 -2.29 21.20 -13.29
N ALA A 306 -2.57 22.43 -12.88
CA ALA A 306 -3.18 23.44 -13.76
C ALA A 306 -2.28 23.75 -14.97
N ARG A 307 -0.96 23.78 -14.76
CA ARG A 307 0.01 23.95 -15.86
C ARG A 307 -0.01 22.77 -16.83
N ALA A 308 -0.01 21.54 -16.33
CA ALA A 308 -0.07 20.35 -17.16
C ALA A 308 -1.32 20.37 -18.08
N LEU A 309 -2.48 20.71 -17.53
CA LEU A 309 -3.74 20.78 -18.28
C LEU A 309 -3.77 21.85 -19.37
N ARG A 310 -3.17 23.02 -19.13
CA ARG A 310 -3.05 24.05 -20.17
C ARG A 310 -2.11 23.66 -21.30
N SER A 311 -1.15 22.78 -20.99
CA SER A 311 -0.12 22.34 -21.92
C SER A 311 -0.56 21.13 -22.75
N SER A 312 -1.60 20.41 -22.32
CA SER A 312 -2.19 19.30 -23.08
C SER A 312 -2.93 19.82 -24.32
N GLU A 313 -2.54 19.34 -25.50
CA GLU A 313 -3.29 19.59 -26.73
C GLU A 313 -4.73 19.05 -26.61
N PRO A 314 -5.73 19.75 -27.16
CA PRO A 314 -7.10 19.25 -27.15
C PRO A 314 -7.17 17.95 -27.97
N THR A 315 -7.55 16.85 -27.33
CA THR A 315 -7.80 15.57 -27.99
C THR A 315 -8.93 15.76 -29.00
N PRO A 316 -8.72 15.49 -30.31
CA PRO A 316 -9.77 15.67 -31.31
C PRO A 316 -10.90 14.67 -31.06
N HIS A 317 -12.13 15.18 -31.14
CA HIS A 317 -13.40 14.46 -30.95
C HIS A 317 -13.62 13.33 -31.96
#